data_AF-A0A970BDW5-F1
#
_entry.id   AF-A0A970BDW5-F1
#
_cell.length_a   1.000
_cell.length_b   1.000
_cell.length_c   1.000
_cell.angle_alpha   90.00
_cell.angle_beta   90.00
_cell.angle_gamma   90.00
#
_symmetry.space_group_name_H-M   'P 1'
#
loop_
_entity.id
_entity.type
_entity.pdbx_description
1 polymer ?
#
loop_
_entity_poly.entity_id
_entity_poly.type
_entity_poly.pdbx_seq_one_letter_code
_entity_poly.pdbx_strand_id
1 'polypeptide(L)'
;MILPYWAMAVNPFLVTTVRLQEERGQYVVKSGPYRFVRHPMYTGAVFLALASPLLLGSWWMFVPEGIAAAAIIGRTVLEDRTLQAELSGYAEYARQIRYRLLPGVW
;
A
#
# COMPACT_ATOMS: atom_id res chain seq x y z
N MET A 1 -6.46 -8.89 7.91
CA MET A 1 -6.52 -7.56 8.56
C MET A 1 -5.27 -7.12 9.33
N ILE A 2 -4.33 -8.02 9.67
CA ILE A 2 -3.16 -7.67 10.51
C ILE A 2 -2.24 -6.62 9.85
N LEU A 3 -1.97 -6.74 8.54
CA LEU A 3 -1.06 -5.83 7.82
C LEU A 3 -1.51 -4.36 7.86
N PRO A 4 -2.75 -4.01 7.51
CA PRO A 4 -3.23 -2.64 7.64
C PRO A 4 -3.12 -2.09 9.07
N TYR A 5 -3.58 -2.83 10.08
CA TYR A 5 -3.51 -2.35 11.46
C TYR A 5 -2.07 -2.18 11.95
N TRP A 6 -1.16 -3.06 11.54
CA TRP A 6 0.25 -2.91 11.87
C TRP A 6 0.87 -1.68 11.19
N ALA A 7 0.51 -1.43 9.93
CA ALA A 7 0.94 -0.23 9.21
C ALA A 7 0.41 1.05 9.88
N MET A 8 -0.84 1.03 10.34
CA MET A 8 -1.46 2.13 11.09
C MET A 8 -0.76 2.39 12.43
N ALA A 9 -0.33 1.34 13.12
CA ALA A 9 0.36 1.47 14.40
C ALA A 9 1.76 2.10 14.28
N VAL A 10 2.45 1.91 13.14
CA VAL A 10 3.85 2.35 12.99
C VAL A 10 4.04 3.55 12.07
N ASN A 11 3.06 3.92 11.23
CA ASN A 11 3.16 5.03 10.29
C ASN A 11 2.32 6.24 10.74
N PRO A 12 2.94 7.27 11.35
CA PRO A 12 2.24 8.47 11.84
C PRO A 12 1.80 9.43 10.71
N PHE A 13 2.17 9.16 9.46
CA PHE A 13 1.90 10.00 8.29
C PHE A 13 0.79 9.44 7.38
N LEU A 14 0.07 8.39 7.80
CA LEU A 14 -1.01 7.84 6.99
C LEU A 14 -2.14 8.85 6.78
N VAL A 15 -2.49 9.03 5.51
CA VAL A 15 -3.60 9.86 5.03
C VAL A 15 -4.25 9.15 3.84
N THR A 16 -5.54 9.42 3.59
CA THR A 16 -6.30 8.77 2.50
C THR A 16 -5.98 9.34 1.11
N THR A 17 -5.37 10.51 1.07
CA THR A 17 -4.94 11.21 -0.15
C THR A 17 -3.42 11.12 -0.31
N VAL A 18 -2.94 11.09 -1.56
CA VAL A 18 -1.49 11.16 -1.83
C VAL A 18 -1.05 12.59 -1.57
N ARG A 19 -0.46 12.82 -0.38
CA ARG A 19 0.04 14.14 0.03
C ARG A 19 1.30 13.98 0.87
N LEU A 20 2.32 14.77 0.53
CA LEU A 20 3.46 14.99 1.41
C LEU A 20 3.10 16.00 2.50
N GLN A 21 3.45 15.64 3.73
CA GLN A 21 3.26 16.41 4.96
C GLN A 21 4.60 16.99 5.38
N GLU A 22 5.18 17.84 4.52
CA GLU A 22 6.44 18.54 4.80
C GLU A 22 6.36 19.36 6.09
N GLU A 23 5.18 19.93 6.37
CA GLU A 23 4.91 20.70 7.58
C GLU A 23 5.05 19.87 8.87
N ARG A 24 4.99 18.53 8.76
CA ARG A 24 5.18 17.59 9.88
C ARG A 24 6.57 16.95 9.88
N GLY A 25 7.47 17.39 9.00
CA GLY A 25 8.79 16.78 8.84
C GLY A 25 8.68 15.31 8.39
N GLN A 26 7.80 15.02 7.43
CA GLN A 26 7.57 13.66 6.96
C GLN A 26 8.87 12.96 6.53
N TYR A 27 9.05 11.74 7.03
CA TYR A 27 10.17 10.87 6.68
C TYR A 27 9.68 9.50 6.21
N VAL A 28 10.58 8.74 5.59
CA VAL A 28 10.28 7.38 5.12
C VAL A 28 10.19 6.41 6.31
N VAL A 29 8.99 5.91 6.57
CA VAL A 29 8.78 4.85 7.57
C VAL A 29 9.26 3.52 7.03
N LYS A 30 10.22 2.90 7.71
CA LYS A 30 10.85 1.62 7.31
C LYS A 30 10.58 0.47 8.30
N SER A 31 9.92 0.76 9.42
CA SER A 31 9.66 -0.19 10.51
C SER A 31 8.38 -1.00 10.27
N GLY A 32 8.19 -2.07 11.05
CA GLY A 32 6.97 -2.88 10.97
C GLY A 32 6.80 -3.57 9.62
N PRO A 33 5.61 -3.51 8.98
CA PRO A 33 5.34 -4.22 7.73
C PRO A 33 6.09 -3.61 6.52
N TYR A 34 6.55 -2.36 6.64
CA TYR A 34 7.33 -1.66 5.62
C TYR A 34 8.71 -2.32 5.36
N ARG A 35 9.18 -3.20 6.26
CA ARG A 35 10.40 -3.99 6.02
C ARG A 35 10.22 -5.10 4.97
N PHE A 36 8.99 -5.39 4.56
CA PHE A 36 8.67 -6.47 3.63
C PHE A 36 8.10 -5.95 2.31
N VAL A 37 7.21 -4.95 2.38
CA VAL A 37 6.52 -4.37 1.23
C VAL A 37 6.39 -2.86 1.42
N ARG A 38 6.46 -2.10 0.32
CA ARG A 38 6.37 -0.62 0.39
C ARG A 38 4.98 -0.11 0.74
N HIS A 39 3.92 -0.83 0.37
CA HIS A 39 2.52 -0.39 0.51
C HIS A 39 1.65 -1.42 1.24
N PRO A 40 1.92 -1.69 2.53
CA PRO A 40 1.25 -2.76 3.29
C PRO A 40 -0.27 -2.54 3.49
N MET A 41 -0.73 -1.28 3.51
CA MET A 41 -2.16 -0.96 3.54
C MET A 41 -2.85 -1.44 2.27
N TYR A 42 -2.26 -1.16 1.11
CA TYR A 42 -2.79 -1.58 -0.20
C TYR A 42 -2.70 -3.09 -0.39
N THR A 43 -1.64 -3.74 0.12
CA THR A 43 -1.58 -5.22 0.16
C THR A 43 -2.80 -5.79 0.87
N GLY A 44 -3.13 -5.25 2.05
CA GLY A 44 -4.30 -5.69 2.81
C GLY A 44 -5.63 -5.40 2.09
N ALA A 45 -5.75 -4.24 1.45
CA ALA A 45 -6.95 -3.85 0.71
C ALA A 45 -7.19 -4.73 -0.53
N VAL A 46 -6.16 -5.00 -1.33
CA VAL A 46 -6.26 -5.89 -2.50
C VAL A 46 -6.60 -7.31 -2.05
N PHE A 47 -5.97 -7.81 -0.98
CA PHE A 47 -6.29 -9.13 -0.46
C PHE A 47 -7.74 -9.24 0.01
N LEU A 48 -8.23 -8.21 0.73
CA LEU A 48 -9.62 -8.18 1.18
C LEU A 48 -10.58 -8.15 -0.01
N ALA A 49 -10.34 -7.27 -1.00
CA ALA A 49 -11.16 -7.18 -2.21
C ALA A 49 -11.29 -8.55 -2.91
N LEU A 50 -10.18 -9.27 -3.07
CA LEU A 50 -10.20 -10.60 -3.70
C LEU A 50 -10.81 -11.70 -2.82
N ALA A 51 -10.80 -11.55 -1.50
CA ALA A 51 -11.41 -12.48 -0.56
C ALA A 51 -12.93 -12.25 -0.40
N SER A 52 -13.41 -11.01 -0.54
CA SER A 52 -14.82 -10.64 -0.36
C SER A 52 -15.80 -11.51 -1.16
N PRO A 53 -15.59 -11.80 -2.46
CA PRO A 53 -16.50 -12.65 -3.24
C PRO A 53 -16.64 -14.06 -2.68
N LEU A 54 -15.54 -14.63 -2.16
CA LEU A 54 -15.51 -15.96 -1.56
C LEU A 54 -16.23 -15.98 -0.20
N LEU A 55 -15.99 -14.96 0.63
CA LEU A 55 -16.62 -14.83 1.94
C LEU A 55 -18.12 -14.62 1.85
N LEU A 56 -18.58 -13.92 0.82
CA LEU A 56 -19.99 -13.62 0.57
C LEU A 56 -20.68 -14.65 -0.31
N GLY A 57 -19.94 -15.68 -0.79
CA GLY A 57 -20.48 -16.76 -1.63
C GLY A 57 -21.01 -16.30 -2.98
N SER A 58 -20.51 -15.17 -3.51
CA SER A 58 -21.04 -14.53 -4.72
C SER A 58 -19.95 -14.35 -5.77
N TRP A 59 -20.00 -15.19 -6.81
CA TRP A 59 -19.09 -15.08 -7.95
C TRP A 59 -19.25 -13.76 -8.72
N TRP A 60 -20.44 -13.16 -8.70
CA TRP A 60 -20.68 -11.85 -9.33
C TRP A 60 -19.87 -10.72 -8.68
N MET A 61 -19.49 -10.86 -7.41
CA MET A 61 -18.69 -9.85 -6.72
C MET A 61 -17.25 -9.76 -7.23
N PHE A 62 -16.73 -10.77 -7.93
CA PHE A 62 -15.40 -10.67 -8.54
C PHE A 62 -15.29 -9.52 -9.55
N VAL A 63 -16.41 -9.10 -10.18
CA VAL A 63 -16.40 -7.98 -11.13
C VAL A 63 -16.14 -6.64 -10.42
N PRO A 64 -17.00 -6.16 -9.51
CA PRO A 64 -16.76 -4.90 -8.81
C PRO A 64 -15.49 -4.94 -7.95
N GLU A 65 -15.20 -6.06 -7.27
CA GLU A 65 -14.00 -6.18 -6.44
C GLU A 65 -12.71 -6.26 -7.28
N GLY A 66 -12.77 -6.86 -8.47
CA GLY A 66 -11.66 -6.85 -9.42
C GLY A 66 -11.34 -5.45 -9.91
N ILE A 67 -12.38 -4.64 -10.20
CA ILE A 67 -12.22 -3.22 -10.55
C ILE A 67 -11.62 -2.44 -9.38
N ALA A 68 -12.10 -2.67 -8.15
CA ALA A 68 -11.56 -2.02 -6.95
C ALA A 68 -10.08 -2.38 -6.71
N ALA A 69 -9.72 -3.66 -6.84
CA ALA A 69 -8.34 -4.14 -6.73
C ALA A 69 -7.44 -3.50 -7.80
N ALA A 70 -7.89 -3.45 -9.05
CA ALA A 70 -7.15 -2.79 -10.14
C ALA A 70 -6.96 -1.29 -9.88
N ALA A 71 -7.99 -0.60 -9.37
CA ALA A 71 -7.89 0.81 -8.98
C ALA A 71 -6.89 1.03 -7.84
N ILE A 72 -6.86 0.16 -6.83
CA ILE A 72 -5.88 0.21 -5.72
C ILE A 72 -4.46 -0.03 -6.24
N ILE A 73 -4.27 -0.98 -7.16
CA ILE A 73 -2.97 -1.21 -7.81
C ILE A 73 -2.53 0.03 -8.59
N GLY A 74 -3.42 0.64 -9.36
CA GLY A 74 -3.16 1.88 -10.09
C GLY A 74 -2.75 3.02 -9.15
N ARG A 75 -3.48 3.21 -8.04
CA ARG A 75 -3.13 4.18 -7.00
C ARG A 75 -1.77 3.90 -6.39
N THR A 76 -1.44 2.63 -6.13
CA THR A 76 -0.12 2.23 -5.61
C THR A 76 1.02 2.70 -6.52
N VAL A 77 0.87 2.55 -7.85
CA VAL A 77 1.89 3.02 -8.79
C VAL A 77 2.06 4.53 -8.76
N LEU A 78 0.95 5.27 -8.74
CA LEU A 78 0.98 6.73 -8.74
C LEU A 78 1.61 7.26 -7.45
N GLU A 79 1.21 6.73 -6.30
CA GLU A 79 1.78 7.11 -5.01
C GLU A 79 3.26 6.75 -4.91
N ASP A 80 3.66 5.53 -5.32
CA ASP A 80 5.07 5.11 -5.34
C ASP A 80 5.93 6.04 -6.23
N ARG A 81 5.39 6.51 -7.36
CA ARG A 81 6.08 7.47 -8.24
C ARG A 81 6.22 8.84 -7.60
N THR A 82 5.15 9.37 -7.00
CA THR A 82 5.18 10.65 -6.28
C THR A 82 6.18 10.58 -5.13
N LEU A 83 6.16 9.51 -4.33
CA LEU A 83 7.11 9.32 -3.23
C LEU A 83 8.55 9.20 -3.72
N GLN A 84 8.80 8.54 -4.86
CA GLN A 84 10.15 8.50 -5.45
C GLN A 84 10.64 9.87 -5.93
N ALA A 85 9.74 10.72 -6.45
CA ALA A 85 10.10 12.03 -6.98
C ALA A 85 10.28 13.08 -5.88
N GLU A 86 9.45 13.04 -4.83
CA GLU A 86 9.31 14.16 -3.89
C GLU A 86 9.76 13.81 -2.46
N LEU A 87 9.66 12.54 -2.03
CA LEU A 87 10.05 12.16 -0.66
C LEU A 87 11.54 11.83 -0.57
N SER A 88 12.29 12.71 0.09
CA SER A 88 13.71 12.51 0.36
C SER A 88 13.98 11.18 1.07
N GLY A 89 14.94 10.41 0.54
CA GLY A 89 15.33 9.09 1.07
C GLY A 89 14.43 7.92 0.64
N TYR A 90 13.31 8.18 -0.05
CA TYR A 90 12.41 7.11 -0.50
C TYR A 90 13.02 6.25 -1.60
N ALA A 91 13.75 6.86 -2.55
CA ALA A 91 14.45 6.13 -3.62
C ALA A 91 15.43 5.10 -3.05
N GLU A 92 16.17 5.43 -1.99
CA GLU A 92 17.08 4.49 -1.36
C GLU A 92 16.35 3.36 -0.65
N TYR A 93 15.28 3.68 0.08
CA TYR A 93 14.40 2.69 0.67
C TYR A 93 13.80 1.75 -0.39
N ALA A 94 13.36 2.27 -1.54
CA ALA A 94 12.79 1.47 -2.61
C ALA A 94 13.79 0.51 -3.27
N ARG A 95 15.09 0.83 -3.23
CA ARG A 95 16.16 -0.10 -3.65
C ARG A 95 16.33 -1.26 -2.67
N GLN A 96 16.16 -1.00 -1.37
CA GLN A 96 16.27 -2.02 -0.32
C GLN A 96 15.03 -2.93 -0.31
N ILE A 97 13.84 -2.33 -0.29
CA ILE A 97 12.56 -3.03 -0.28
C ILE A 97 11.97 -2.97 -1.67
N ARG A 98 12.24 -3.99 -2.49
CA ARG A 98 11.89 -4.02 -3.92
C ARG A 98 10.39 -4.17 -4.17
N TYR A 99 9.68 -4.82 -3.25
CA TYR A 99 8.29 -5.21 -3.44
C TYR A 99 7.31 -4.10 -3.06
N ARG A 100 6.37 -3.77 -3.95
CA ARG A 100 5.28 -2.83 -3.69
C ARG A 100 4.19 -3.44 -2.85
N LEU A 101 3.67 -4.59 -3.28
CA LEU A 101 2.47 -5.20 -2.69
C LEU A 101 2.71 -6.65 -2.24
N LEU A 102 3.44 -7.43 -3.04
CA LEU A 102 3.55 -8.88 -2.85
C LEU A 102 5.02 -9.32 -2.99
N PRO A 103 5.63 -9.85 -1.93
CA PRO A 103 6.99 -10.38 -2.00
C PRO A 103 7.11 -11.45 -3.10
N GLY A 104 8.12 -11.32 -3.94
CA GLY A 104 8.43 -12.25 -5.03
C GLY A 104 7.65 -12.01 -6.34
N VAL A 105 6.67 -11.10 -6.35
CA VAL A 105 5.90 -10.77 -7.56
C VAL A 105 6.17 -9.33 -7.99
N TRP A 106 5.95 -8.37 -7.08
CA TRP A 106 5.95 -6.96 -7.40
C TRP A 106 6.17 -6.04 -6.21
#